data_AF-U1MTJ9-F1
#
_entry.id   AF-U1MTJ9-F1
#
_cell.length_a   1.000
_cell.length_b   1.000
_cell.length_c   1.000
_cell.angle_alpha   90.00
_cell.angle_beta   90.00
_cell.angle_gamma   90.00
#
_symmetry.space_group_name_H-M   'P 1'
#
loop_
_entity.id
_entity.type
_entity.pdbx_description
1 polymer ?
#
loop_
_entity_poly.entity_id
_entity_poly.type
_entity_poly.pdbx_seq_one_letter_code
_entity_poly.pdbx_strand_id
1 'polypeptide(L)' 'MPRALIDTSVLFAAAYKRDTSHDTALPVLHGIDNGTLPEAVVLDYVLADTLNGLTTHAGHDA' A
#
# COMPACT_ATOMS: atom_id res chain seq x y z
N MET A 1 1.15 -19.66 9.03
CA MET A 1 0.40 -18.88 8.02
C MET A 1 1.42 -18.21 7.11
N PRO A 2 1.21 -18.19 5.79
CA PRO A 2 2.11 -17.49 4.88
C PRO A 2 2.10 -15.99 5.18
N ARG A 3 3.25 -15.33 5.02
CA ARG A 3 3.42 -13.89 5.21
C ARG A 3 4.04 -13.30 3.95
N ALA A 4 3.61 -12.10 3.59
CA ALA A 4 4.14 -11.35 2.46
C ALA A 4 4.71 -10.02 2.94
N LEU A 5 5.95 -9.71 2.56
CA LEU A 5 6.51 -8.37 2.75
C LEU A 5 5.88 -7.43 1.72
N ILE A 6 5.30 -6.33 2.18
CA ILE A 6 4.70 -5.31 1.32
C ILE A 6 5.66 -4.12 1.23
N ASP A 7 5.92 -3.68 0.00
CA ASP A 7 6.77 -2.55 -0.32
C ASP A 7 5.98 -1.23 -0.41
N THR A 8 6.69 -0.10 -0.34
CA THR A 8 6.12 1.25 -0.50
C THR A 8 5.33 1.36 -1.81
N SER A 9 5.83 0.79 -2.91
CA SER A 9 5.18 0.89 -4.22
C SER A 9 3.72 0.38 -4.20
N VAL A 10 3.44 -0.71 -3.47
CA VAL A 10 2.09 -1.28 -3.36
C VAL A 10 1.22 -0.42 -2.45
N LEU A 11 1.73 -0.03 -1.26
CA LEU A 11 0.97 0.78 -0.31
C LEU A 11 0.64 2.16 -0.86
N PHE A 12 1.62 2.80 -1.50
CA PHE A 12 1.46 4.11 -2.11
C PHE A 12 0.45 4.07 -3.25
N ALA A 13 0.58 3.13 -4.20
CA ALA A 13 -0.35 3.02 -5.32
C ALA A 13 -1.78 2.71 -4.85
N ALA A 14 -1.94 1.86 -3.83
CA ALA A 14 -3.26 1.55 -3.28
C ALA A 14 -3.90 2.75 -2.57
N ALA A 15 -3.11 3.60 -1.92
CA ALA A 15 -3.61 4.79 -1.21
C ALA A 15 -3.79 6.01 -2.13
N TYR A 16 -2.97 6.17 -3.17
CA TYR A 16 -3.02 7.32 -4.08
C TYR A 16 -3.82 7.00 -5.34
N LYS A 17 -5.08 7.43 -5.39
CA LYS A 17 -6.03 7.14 -6.50
C LYS A 17 -5.56 7.58 -7.89
N ARG A 18 -4.64 8.54 -7.98
CA ARG A 18 -4.09 9.04 -9.25
C ARG A 18 -2.88 8.24 -9.72
N ASP A 19 -2.39 7.30 -8.92
CA ASP A 19 -1.33 6.38 -9.35
C ASP A 19 -1.87 5.47 -10.46
N THR A 20 -1.07 5.25 -11.50
CA THR A 20 -1.46 4.40 -12.63
C THR A 20 -1.64 2.93 -12.24
N SER A 21 -1.05 2.52 -11.11
CA SER A 21 -1.14 1.17 -10.57
C SER A 21 -2.24 1.05 -9.51
N HIS A 22 -3.02 2.10 -9.23
CA HIS A 22 -4.04 2.08 -8.18
C HIS A 22 -5.01 0.90 -8.30
N ASP A 23 -5.55 0.69 -9.49
CA ASP A 23 -6.51 -0.41 -9.77
C ASP A 23 -5.87 -1.80 -9.65
N THR A 24 -4.55 -1.89 -9.70
CA THR A 24 -3.80 -3.13 -9.48
C THR A 24 -3.44 -3.33 -8.00
N ALA A 25 -3.08 -2.25 -7.31
CA ALA A 25 -2.60 -2.30 -5.93
C ALA A 25 -3.73 -2.38 -4.91
N LEU A 26 -4.86 -1.69 -5.13
CA LEU A 26 -6.00 -1.70 -4.21
C LEU A 26 -6.58 -3.11 -3.96
N PRO A 27 -6.75 -3.99 -4.97
CA PRO A 27 -7.17 -5.37 -4.75
C PRO A 27 -6.20 -6.18 -3.89
N VAL A 28 -4.90 -5.85 -3.86
CA VAL A 28 -3.92 -6.53 -3.01
C VAL A 28 -4.21 -6.24 -1.53
N LEU A 29 -4.44 -4.98 -1.17
CA LEU A 29 -4.81 -4.61 0.20
C LEU A 29 -6.14 -5.24 0.62
N HIS A 30 -7.17 -5.16 -0.24
CA HIS A 30 -8.45 -5.81 0.05
C HIS A 30 -8.31 -7.32 0.24
N GLY A 31 -7.46 -7.98 -0.55
CA GLY A 31 -7.18 -9.41 -0.43
C GLY A 31 -6.48 -9.76 0.90
N ILE A 32 -5.60 -8.89 1.39
CA ILE A 32 -4.98 -9.04 2.71
C ILE A 32 -6.03 -8.85 3.81
N ASP A 33 -6.82 -7.77 3.73
CA ASP A 33 -7.82 -7.40 4.75
C ASP A 33 -8.93 -8.44 4.89
N ASN A 34 -9.34 -9.07 3.79
CA ASN A 34 -10.37 -10.12 3.78
C ASN A 34 -9.80 -11.53 3.97
N GLY A 35 -8.49 -11.68 4.14
CA GLY A 35 -7.82 -12.95 4.39
C GLY A 35 -7.73 -13.89 3.18
N THR A 36 -8.00 -13.42 1.96
CA THR A 36 -7.80 -14.21 0.73
C THR A 36 -6.35 -14.22 0.25
N LEU A 37 -5.54 -13.27 0.73
CA LEU A 37 -4.09 -13.20 0.53
C LEU A 37 -3.33 -13.39 1.86
N PRO A 38 -2.01 -13.69 1.80
CA PRO A 38 -1.17 -13.80 2.98
C PRO A 38 -1.18 -12.56 3.88
N GLU A 39 -0.87 -12.75 5.16
CA GLU A 39 -0.73 -11.65 6.12
C GLU A 39 0.40 -10.70 5.67
N ALA A 40 0.09 -9.40 5.64
CA ALA A 40 1.07 -8.38 5.28
C ALA A 40 2.06 -8.11 6.41
N VAL A 41 3.34 -8.01 6.04
CA VAL A 41 4.41 -7.48 6.87
C VAL A 41 4.83 -6.16 6.27
N VAL A 42 4.80 -5.09 7.06
CA VAL A 42 5.25 -3.76 6.66
C VAL A 42 6.43 -3.40 7.56
N LEU A 43 7.55 -3.03 6.94
CA LEU A 43 8.73 -2.57 7.68
C LEU A 43 8.55 -1.11 8.09
N ASP A 44 9.22 -0.72 9.17
CA ASP A 44 9.19 0.62 9.73
C ASP A 44 9.55 1.70 8.69
N TYR A 45 10.63 1.48 7.93
CA TYR A 45 11.05 2.41 6.89
C TYR A 45 10.11 2.42 5.69
N VAL A 46 9.46 1.29 5.36
CA VAL A 46 8.45 1.23 4.28
C VAL A 46 7.21 2.06 4.66
N LEU A 47 6.77 1.96 5.92
CA LEU A 47 5.67 2.78 6.40
C LEU A 47 6.02 4.27 6.35
N ALA A 48 7.22 4.63 6.84
CA ALA A 48 7.68 6.03 6.82
C ALA A 48 7.77 6.58 5.39
N ASP A 49 8.33 5.80 4.46
CA ASP A 49 8.47 6.17 3.05
C ASP A 49 7.10 6.32 2.36
N THR A 50 6.16 5.41 2.64
CA THR A 50 4.77 5.51 2.16
C THR A 50 4.11 6.82 2.60
N LEU A 51 4.19 7.15 3.90
CA LEU A 51 3.58 8.36 4.46
C LEU A 51 4.23 9.64 3.90
N ASN A 52 5.55 9.64 3.74
CA ASN A 52 6.27 10.74 3.12
C ASN A 52 5.84 10.92 1.65
N GLY A 53 5.74 9.81 0.90
CA GLY A 53 5.25 9.80 -0.47
C GLY A 53 3.85 10.41 -0.58
N LEU A 54 2.91 9.95 0.24
CA LEU A 54 1.52 10.44 0.25
C LEU A 54 1.42 11.92 0.62
N THR A 55 2.15 12.35 1.65
CA THR A 55 2.20 13.77 2.04
C THR A 55 2.72 14.64 0.91
N THR A 56 3.70 14.15 0.14
CA THR A 56 4.33 14.87 -0.97
C THR A 56 3.41 14.96 -2.20
N HIS A 57 2.73 13.86 -2.56
CA HIS A 57 2.04 13.74 -3.86
C HIS A 57 0.52 13.87 -3.77
N ALA A 58 -0.08 13.43 -2.67
CA ALA A 58 -1.51 13.42 -2.48
C ALA A 58 -2.01 14.62 -1.66
N GLY A 59 -1.15 15.19 -0.80
CA GLY A 59 -1.54 16.29 0.08
C GLY A 59 -2.72 15.90 0.96
N HIS A 60 -3.73 16.78 1.09
CA HIS A 60 -4.94 16.53 1.85
C HIS A 60 -6.03 15.77 1.05
N ASP A 61 -5.79 15.53 -0.24
CA ASP A 61 -6.78 14.97 -1.18
C ASP A 61 -6.53 13.48 -1.51
N ALA A 62 -5.72 12.80 -0.68
CA ALA A 62 -5.47 11.36 -0.77
C ALA A 62 -6.77 10.54 -0.67
#